data_AF-F7XQ63-F1
#
_entry.id   AF-F7XQ63-F1
#
_cell.length_a   1.000
_cell.length_b   1.000
_cell.length_c   1.000
_cell.angle_alpha   90.00
_cell.angle_beta   90.00
_cell.angle_gamma   90.00
#
_symmetry.space_group_name_H-M   'P 1'
#
loop_
_entity.id
_entity.type
_entity.pdbx_description
1 polymer ?
#
loop_
_entity_poly.entity_id
_entity_poly.type
_entity_poly.pdbx_seq_one_letter_code
_entity_poly.pdbx_strand_id
1 'polypeptide(L)'
;MKANRNIQLTKDTEGQVGIGTLIVFIAMVLVAAVAAAVLIQTSGVLQQRAQQTGSEATQEVSSNLDIKNIEGIRSNGTSGLSPNIDLLRLQVGLQAGSSPVDINQVIATITDGRQTNTLSYIQQADDSSLYDNNDWKKALEEMLGNETYARNYFTVQEIRDEDQSFYQDNPVMNTGDLINIYISTASIDDNQVNHSITGVDSSLKNTGMILEPRTSVEIVMTPEAGATTIASFVTPSTYGVNTIVKLYP
;
A
#
# COMPACT_ATOMS: atom_id res chain seq x y z
N MET A 1 -103.88 -11.05 35.36
CA MET A 1 -102.97 -9.98 34.90
C MET A 1 -101.54 -10.51 34.98
N LYS A 2 -100.86 -10.69 33.83
CA LYS A 2 -99.46 -11.16 33.77
C LYS A 2 -98.53 -9.95 33.94
N ALA A 3 -97.70 -9.96 34.98
CA ALA A 3 -96.67 -8.94 35.19
C ALA A 3 -95.48 -9.22 34.28
N ASN A 4 -95.24 -8.33 33.32
CA ASN A 4 -94.08 -8.33 32.45
C ASN A 4 -92.87 -7.81 33.25
N ARG A 5 -91.95 -8.69 33.65
CA ARG A 5 -90.70 -8.28 34.33
C ARG A 5 -89.68 -7.89 33.26
N ASN A 6 -89.51 -6.59 33.04
CA ASN A 6 -88.37 -6.05 32.29
C ASN A 6 -87.11 -6.25 33.13
N ILE A 7 -86.25 -7.18 32.72
CA ILE A 7 -84.91 -7.36 33.28
C ILE A 7 -84.06 -6.20 32.77
N GLN A 8 -83.82 -5.19 33.60
CA GLN A 8 -82.85 -4.14 33.29
C GLN A 8 -81.43 -4.71 33.47
N LEU A 9 -80.77 -5.00 32.36
CA LEU A 9 -79.33 -5.26 32.32
C LEU A 9 -78.60 -3.97 32.73
N THR A 10 -78.05 -3.92 33.94
CA THR A 10 -77.13 -2.87 34.35
C THR A 10 -75.88 -2.97 33.48
N LYS A 11 -75.52 -1.89 32.78
CA LYS A 11 -74.30 -1.85 31.96
C LYS A 11 -73.08 -1.81 32.88
N ASP A 12 -72.40 -2.95 33.02
CA ASP A 12 -71.08 -3.03 33.66
C ASP A 12 -70.04 -2.31 32.80
N THR A 13 -70.01 -1.00 32.96
CA THR A 13 -69.15 -0.10 32.18
C THR A 13 -67.72 -0.14 32.74
N GLU A 14 -67.55 -0.54 34.00
CA GLU A 14 -66.24 -0.64 34.67
C GLU A 14 -65.36 -1.77 34.09
N GLY A 15 -65.91 -2.96 33.84
CA GLY A 15 -65.19 -4.05 33.18
C GLY A 15 -64.81 -3.73 31.73
N GLN A 16 -65.65 -2.97 31.03
CA GLN A 16 -65.39 -2.49 29.67
C GLN A 16 -64.23 -1.47 29.63
N VAL A 17 -64.15 -0.57 30.61
CA VAL A 17 -63.03 0.38 30.74
C VAL A 17 -61.73 -0.35 31.09
N GLY A 18 -61.78 -1.35 31.98
CA GLY A 18 -60.63 -2.17 32.34
C GLY A 18 -60.01 -2.93 31.15
N ILE A 19 -60.85 -3.52 30.29
CA ILE A 19 -60.38 -4.18 29.06
C ILE A 19 -59.72 -3.16 28.12
N GLY A 20 -60.26 -1.94 28.00
CA GLY A 20 -59.65 -0.87 27.22
C GLY A 20 -58.25 -0.49 27.73
N THR A 21 -58.07 -0.39 29.05
CA THR A 21 -56.75 -0.09 29.63
C THR A 21 -55.72 -1.19 29.41
N LEU A 22 -56.13 -2.48 29.47
CA LEU A 22 -55.24 -3.61 29.19
C LEU A 22 -54.78 -3.64 27.72
N ILE A 23 -55.68 -3.33 26.79
CA ILE A 23 -55.35 -3.25 25.36
C ILE A 23 -54.30 -2.17 25.10
N VAL A 24 -54.48 -0.97 25.65
CA VAL A 24 -53.52 0.14 25.51
C VAL A 24 -52.20 -0.20 26.18
N PHE A 25 -52.23 -0.86 27.33
CA PHE A 25 -51.01 -1.28 28.03
C PHE A 25 -50.18 -2.24 27.18
N ILE A 26 -50.80 -3.28 26.61
CA ILE A 26 -50.11 -4.23 25.73
C ILE A 26 -49.58 -3.52 24.47
N ALA A 27 -50.39 -2.64 23.86
CA ALA A 27 -49.98 -1.88 22.68
C ALA A 27 -48.76 -0.99 22.98
N MET A 28 -48.75 -0.28 24.10
CA MET A 28 -47.64 0.58 24.52
C MET A 28 -46.36 -0.22 24.74
N VAL A 29 -46.46 -1.38 25.38
CA VAL A 29 -45.30 -2.27 25.60
C VAL A 29 -44.72 -2.78 24.28
N LEU A 30 -45.56 -3.14 23.31
CA LEU A 30 -45.09 -3.58 21.99
C LEU A 30 -44.41 -2.45 21.21
N VAL A 31 -44.97 -1.24 21.23
CA VAL A 31 -44.35 -0.07 20.58
C VAL A 31 -43.01 0.26 21.25
N ALA A 32 -42.95 0.22 22.58
CA ALA A 32 -41.72 0.44 23.33
C ALA A 32 -40.64 -0.63 23.01
N ALA A 33 -41.03 -1.89 22.87
CA ALA A 33 -40.12 -2.97 22.51
C ALA A 33 -39.51 -2.78 21.10
N VAL A 34 -40.33 -2.40 20.11
CA VAL A 34 -39.84 -2.12 18.75
C VAL A 34 -38.93 -0.88 18.75
N ALA A 35 -39.31 0.18 19.46
CA ALA A 35 -38.49 1.39 19.57
C ALA A 35 -37.13 1.09 20.21
N ALA A 36 -37.11 0.30 21.29
CA ALA A 36 -35.87 -0.14 21.95
C ALA A 36 -35.00 -1.00 21.03
N ALA A 37 -35.60 -1.94 20.29
CA ALA A 37 -34.88 -2.80 19.35
C ALA A 37 -34.18 -1.98 18.25
N VAL A 38 -34.90 -1.01 17.66
CA VAL A 38 -34.33 -0.11 16.64
C VAL A 38 -33.23 0.77 17.23
N LEU A 39 -33.39 1.28 18.45
CA LEU A 39 -32.37 2.08 19.13
C LEU A 39 -31.09 1.28 19.38
N ILE A 40 -31.21 0.03 19.83
CA ILE A 40 -30.06 -0.86 20.05
C ILE A 40 -29.38 -1.18 18.72
N GLN A 41 -30.15 -1.53 17.70
CA GLN A 41 -29.61 -1.87 16.38
C GLN A 41 -28.84 -0.71 15.76
N THR A 42 -29.42 0.49 15.78
CA THR A 42 -28.78 1.70 15.25
C THR A 42 -27.53 2.06 16.03
N SER A 43 -27.57 1.98 17.37
CA SER A 43 -26.39 2.19 18.22
C SER A 43 -25.29 1.18 17.94
N GLY A 44 -25.63 -0.09 17.73
CA GLY A 44 -24.67 -1.14 17.40
C GLY A 44 -23.97 -0.91 16.06
N VAL A 45 -24.73 -0.56 15.02
CA VAL A 45 -24.16 -0.23 13.70
C VAL A 45 -23.25 1.00 13.79
N LEU A 46 -23.64 2.03 14.53
CA LEU A 46 -22.82 3.22 14.73
C LEU A 46 -21.53 2.90 15.49
N GLN A 47 -21.57 2.01 16.49
CA GLN A 47 -20.39 1.58 17.23
C GLN A 47 -19.41 0.79 16.34
N GLN A 48 -19.91 -0.15 15.54
CA GLN A 48 -19.06 -0.90 14.61
C GLN A 48 -18.40 0.02 13.58
N ARG A 49 -19.15 0.97 13.02
CA ARG A 49 -18.61 1.97 12.10
C ARG A 49 -17.58 2.87 12.77
N ALA A 50 -17.85 3.34 13.99
CA ALA A 50 -16.92 4.18 14.74
C ALA A 50 -15.60 3.46 15.06
N GLN A 51 -15.66 2.16 15.38
CA GLN A 51 -14.46 1.34 15.58
C GLN A 51 -13.67 1.17 14.30
N GLN A 52 -14.34 0.82 13.19
CA GLN A 52 -13.68 0.65 11.90
C GLN A 52 -13.01 1.95 11.43
N THR A 53 -13.73 3.08 11.45
CA THR A 53 -13.16 4.39 11.09
C THR A 53 -12.04 4.81 12.04
N GLY A 54 -12.13 4.46 13.33
CA GLY A 54 -11.06 4.69 14.30
C GLY A 54 -9.79 3.91 13.96
N SER A 55 -9.93 2.63 13.60
CA SER A 55 -8.80 1.79 13.17
C SER A 55 -8.19 2.28 11.86
N GLU A 56 -9.00 2.55 10.84
CA GLU A 56 -8.56 3.08 9.54
C GLU A 56 -7.85 4.43 9.70
N ALA A 57 -8.41 5.36 10.49
CA ALA A 57 -7.77 6.65 10.75
C ALA A 57 -6.45 6.52 11.52
N THR A 58 -6.33 5.53 12.41
CA THR A 58 -5.08 5.26 13.12
C THR A 58 -4.03 4.65 12.18
N GLN A 59 -4.45 3.76 11.28
CA GLN A 59 -3.58 3.20 10.25
C GLN A 59 -3.05 4.28 9.31
N GLU A 60 -3.94 5.19 8.88
CA GLU A 60 -3.60 6.29 7.97
C GLU A 60 -2.54 7.25 8.53
N VAL A 61 -2.48 7.46 9.84
CA VAL A 61 -1.48 8.35 10.46
C VAL A 61 -0.23 7.61 10.95
N SER A 62 -0.31 6.28 11.14
CA SER A 62 0.79 5.50 11.71
C SER A 62 1.68 4.87 10.64
N SER A 63 1.13 4.44 9.51
CA SER A 63 1.86 3.78 8.42
C SER A 63 2.81 4.75 7.70
N ASN A 64 4.02 4.91 8.22
CA ASN A 64 5.03 5.76 7.61
C ASN A 64 6.20 4.92 7.10
N LEU A 65 6.45 5.02 5.79
CA LEU A 65 7.69 4.56 5.15
C LEU A 65 8.80 5.58 5.40
N ASP A 66 10.02 5.12 5.56
CA ASP A 66 11.19 5.97 5.75
C ASP A 66 12.32 5.56 4.82
N ILE A 67 12.81 6.51 4.04
CA ILE A 67 13.91 6.31 3.08
C ILE A 67 15.22 6.59 3.82
N LYS A 68 15.99 5.53 4.07
CA LYS A 68 17.25 5.62 4.83
C LYS A 68 18.44 6.02 3.97
N ASN A 69 18.51 5.56 2.73
CA ASN A 69 19.66 5.74 1.83
C ASN A 69 19.21 5.60 0.38
N ILE A 70 19.81 6.37 -0.54
CA ILE A 70 19.64 6.24 -1.98
C ILE A 70 21.02 6.19 -2.62
N GLU A 71 21.23 5.18 -3.44
CA GLU A 71 22.48 4.94 -4.15
C GLU A 71 22.18 4.78 -5.64
N GLY A 72 22.99 5.44 -6.46
CA GLY A 72 23.01 5.23 -7.90
C GLY A 72 24.01 4.15 -8.25
N ILE A 73 23.57 3.18 -9.05
CA ILE A 73 24.41 2.12 -9.58
C ILE A 73 24.56 2.38 -11.08
N ARG A 74 25.82 2.44 -11.50
CA ARG A 74 26.20 2.57 -12.88
C ARG A 74 26.55 1.20 -13.43
N SER A 75 26.02 0.94 -14.60
CA SER A 75 26.19 -0.28 -15.35
C SER A 75 27.65 -0.46 -15.79
N ASN A 76 28.21 -1.66 -15.59
CA ASN A 76 29.52 -2.01 -16.12
C ASN A 76 29.35 -2.88 -17.38
N GLY A 77 29.58 -2.29 -18.55
CA GLY A 77 29.50 -2.97 -19.84
C GLY A 77 30.88 -3.35 -20.39
N THR A 78 30.89 -3.95 -21.58
CA THR A 78 32.14 -4.32 -22.27
C THR A 78 32.99 -3.11 -22.68
N SER A 79 32.34 -1.95 -22.86
CA SER A 79 32.99 -0.67 -23.20
C SER A 79 33.40 0.15 -21.99
N GLY A 80 33.25 -0.39 -20.77
CA GLY A 80 33.51 0.29 -19.51
C GLY A 80 32.25 0.74 -18.79
N LEU A 81 32.42 1.64 -17.83
CA LEU A 81 31.37 2.11 -16.93
C LEU A 81 30.47 3.15 -17.61
N SER A 82 29.14 3.01 -17.44
CA SER A 82 28.17 3.97 -17.95
C SER A 82 28.46 5.40 -17.44
N PRO A 83 28.31 6.43 -18.30
CA PRO A 83 28.45 7.82 -17.89
C PRO A 83 27.28 8.31 -17.03
N ASN A 84 26.16 7.59 -17.02
CA ASN A 84 24.93 7.94 -16.31
C ASN A 84 24.63 6.95 -15.18
N ILE A 85 23.63 7.25 -14.36
CA ILE A 85 23.10 6.32 -13.37
C ILE A 85 21.98 5.51 -14.02
N ASP A 86 22.15 4.19 -14.08
CA ASP A 86 21.23 3.30 -14.80
C ASP A 86 20.24 2.60 -13.86
N LEU A 87 20.57 2.51 -12.57
CA LEU A 87 19.71 1.94 -11.54
C LEU A 87 19.83 2.74 -10.25
N LEU A 88 18.70 3.00 -9.61
CA LEU A 88 18.64 3.54 -8.26
C LEU A 88 18.31 2.42 -7.28
N ARG A 89 19.08 2.36 -6.19
CA ARG A 89 18.84 1.50 -5.03
C ARG A 89 18.42 2.37 -3.85
N LEU A 90 17.20 2.21 -3.40
CA LEU A 90 16.64 2.91 -2.25
C LEU A 90 16.54 1.94 -1.08
N GLN A 91 17.17 2.26 0.04
CA GLN A 91 16.98 1.51 1.27
C GLN A 91 15.80 2.10 2.04
N VAL A 92 14.77 1.30 2.23
CA VAL A 92 13.49 1.71 2.83
C VAL A 92 13.18 0.82 4.02
N GLY A 93 12.68 1.41 5.09
CA GLY A 93 12.16 0.68 6.24
C GLY A 93 10.92 1.37 6.80
N LEU A 94 10.28 0.72 7.76
CA LEU A 94 9.16 1.32 8.49
C LEU A 94 9.64 2.11 9.71
N GLN A 95 8.97 3.24 9.99
CA GLN A 95 9.20 3.97 11.22
C GLN A 95 8.71 3.16 12.43
N ALA A 96 9.30 3.40 13.60
CA ALA A 96 8.87 2.74 14.83
C ALA A 96 7.41 3.10 15.16
N GLY A 97 6.59 2.06 15.39
CA GLY A 97 5.15 2.22 15.65
C GLY A 97 4.29 2.34 14.38
N SER A 98 4.89 2.16 13.19
CA SER A 98 4.12 2.02 11.96
C SER A 98 3.33 0.72 11.94
N SER A 99 2.10 0.79 11.42
CA SER A 99 1.37 -0.42 11.04
C SER A 99 2.07 -1.08 9.85
N PRO A 100 1.89 -2.40 9.64
CA PRO A 100 2.45 -3.09 8.48
C PRO A 100 2.01 -2.44 7.17
N VAL A 101 2.91 -2.42 6.18
CA VAL A 101 2.67 -1.85 4.86
C VAL A 101 2.91 -2.91 3.81
N ASP A 102 1.94 -3.11 2.91
CA ASP A 102 2.08 -3.95 1.74
C ASP A 102 2.77 -3.17 0.61
N ILE A 103 3.93 -3.66 0.16
CA ILE A 103 4.70 -3.04 -0.91
C ILE A 103 4.03 -3.21 -2.28
N ASN A 104 3.19 -4.23 -2.46
CA ASN A 104 2.48 -4.45 -3.72
C ASN A 104 1.56 -3.28 -4.07
N GLN A 105 1.00 -2.61 -3.06
CA GLN A 105 0.12 -1.44 -3.23
C GLN A 105 0.88 -0.11 -3.20
N VAL A 106 2.19 -0.11 -2.94
CA VAL A 106 2.99 1.11 -2.95
C VAL A 106 3.20 1.57 -4.39
N ILE A 107 2.94 2.85 -4.63
CA ILE A 107 3.25 3.50 -5.89
C ILE A 107 4.46 4.43 -5.68
N ALA A 108 5.52 4.19 -6.45
CA ALA A 108 6.70 5.03 -6.48
C ALA A 108 6.67 5.91 -7.73
N THR A 109 6.65 7.23 -7.55
CA THR A 109 6.74 8.18 -8.66
C THR A 109 8.11 8.83 -8.63
N ILE A 110 8.84 8.74 -9.74
CA ILE A 110 10.16 9.36 -9.91
C ILE A 110 10.11 10.40 -11.02
N THR A 111 10.75 11.54 -10.80
CA THR A 111 10.87 12.62 -11.79
C THR A 111 12.27 13.21 -11.82
N ASP A 112 12.79 13.44 -13.02
CA ASP A 112 14.07 14.13 -13.28
C ASP A 112 13.85 15.59 -13.75
N GLY A 113 12.61 16.09 -13.62
CA GLY A 113 12.18 17.40 -14.10
C GLY A 113 11.86 17.47 -15.61
N ARG A 114 12.16 16.42 -16.38
CA ARG A 114 11.84 16.33 -17.82
C ARG A 114 10.81 15.25 -18.09
N GLN A 115 10.99 14.08 -17.48
CA GLN A 115 10.10 12.93 -17.55
C GLN A 115 9.71 12.51 -16.14
N THR A 116 8.48 12.00 -16.01
CA THR A 116 7.97 11.42 -14.78
C THR A 116 7.56 9.98 -15.09
N ASN A 117 8.08 9.03 -14.31
CA ASN A 117 7.69 7.64 -14.37
C ASN A 117 6.96 7.28 -13.07
N THR A 118 5.80 6.66 -13.22
CA THR A 118 5.03 6.10 -12.10
C THR A 118 5.23 4.60 -12.12
N LEU A 119 5.71 4.06 -11.02
CA LEU A 119 6.18 2.70 -10.88
C LEU A 119 5.31 1.96 -9.87
N SER A 120 4.84 0.78 -10.28
CA SER A 120 4.19 -0.20 -9.41
C SER A 120 5.15 -1.33 -9.06
N TYR A 121 4.81 -2.11 -8.05
CA TYR A 121 5.58 -3.30 -7.73
C TYR A 121 5.53 -4.34 -8.86
N ILE A 122 6.67 -4.93 -9.23
CA ILE A 122 6.70 -6.07 -10.16
C ILE A 122 6.26 -7.34 -9.43
N GLN A 123 5.05 -7.80 -9.75
CA GLN A 123 4.65 -9.15 -9.39
C GLN A 123 5.28 -10.11 -10.38
N GLN A 124 6.07 -11.08 -9.89
CA GLN A 124 6.70 -12.07 -10.74
C GLN A 124 5.63 -12.84 -11.51
N ALA A 125 5.77 -12.94 -12.84
CA ALA A 125 4.86 -13.76 -13.63
C ALA A 125 5.12 -15.24 -13.31
N ASP A 126 4.04 -15.98 -13.07
CA ASP A 126 4.00 -17.38 -12.64
C ASP A 126 4.49 -18.37 -13.74
N ASP A 127 5.66 -18.13 -14.36
CA ASP A 127 6.27 -19.06 -15.31
C ASP A 127 7.10 -20.12 -14.56
N SER A 128 6.34 -21.01 -13.95
CA SER A 128 6.76 -22.20 -13.23
C SER A 128 7.71 -23.11 -14.02
N SER A 129 8.85 -23.49 -13.42
CA SER A 129 9.34 -24.90 -13.30
C SER A 129 10.85 -25.08 -13.08
N LEU A 130 11.67 -24.03 -13.10
CA LEU A 130 13.14 -24.20 -12.99
C LEU A 130 13.83 -23.32 -11.94
N TYR A 131 13.06 -22.55 -11.17
CA TYR A 131 13.60 -21.44 -10.41
C TYR A 131 12.85 -21.24 -9.09
N ASP A 132 13.60 -20.95 -8.02
CA ASP A 132 13.05 -20.51 -6.73
C ASP A 132 12.30 -19.18 -6.94
N ASN A 133 11.01 -19.15 -6.59
CA ASN A 133 10.11 -18.00 -6.74
C ASN A 133 10.44 -16.84 -5.77
N ASN A 134 11.53 -16.96 -5.00
CA ASN A 134 11.97 -15.97 -4.02
C ASN A 134 13.25 -15.23 -4.45
N ASP A 135 13.65 -15.32 -5.72
CA ASP A 135 14.90 -14.70 -6.18
C ASP A 135 14.65 -13.29 -6.77
N TRP A 136 14.79 -12.26 -5.94
CA TRP A 136 14.70 -10.85 -6.31
C TRP A 136 15.56 -10.48 -7.55
N LYS A 137 16.64 -11.23 -7.80
CA LYS A 137 17.51 -11.01 -8.97
C LYS A 137 16.82 -11.28 -10.29
N LYS A 138 15.88 -12.22 -10.36
CA LYS A 138 15.11 -12.51 -11.59
C LYS A 138 14.09 -11.42 -11.84
N ALA A 139 13.40 -10.98 -10.80
CA ALA A 139 12.52 -9.81 -10.90
C ALA A 139 13.29 -8.58 -11.38
N LEU A 140 14.53 -8.40 -10.92
CA LEU A 140 15.42 -7.35 -11.42
C LEU A 140 15.81 -7.56 -12.89
N GLU A 141 16.16 -8.79 -13.29
CA GLU A 141 16.49 -9.14 -14.67
C GLU A 141 15.32 -8.84 -15.63
N GLU A 142 14.11 -9.25 -15.26
CA GLU A 142 12.88 -9.01 -16.03
C GLU A 142 12.55 -7.52 -16.13
N MET A 143 12.66 -6.80 -15.01
CA MET A 143 12.46 -5.35 -14.98
C MET A 143 13.43 -4.66 -15.93
N LEU A 144 14.71 -5.03 -15.91
CA LEU A 144 15.73 -4.40 -16.73
C LEU A 144 15.67 -4.80 -18.22
N GLY A 145 15.28 -6.05 -18.50
CA GLY A 145 15.29 -6.66 -19.83
C GLY A 145 14.13 -6.24 -20.74
N ASN A 146 13.06 -5.66 -20.18
CA ASN A 146 11.88 -5.23 -20.92
C ASN A 146 11.61 -3.73 -20.73
N GLU A 147 11.51 -2.98 -21.84
CA GLU A 147 11.30 -1.51 -21.81
C GLU A 147 10.01 -1.12 -21.08
N THR A 148 8.95 -1.93 -21.23
CA THR A 148 7.68 -1.66 -20.54
C THR A 148 7.82 -1.88 -19.05
N TYR A 149 8.62 -2.87 -18.63
CA TYR A 149 8.80 -3.19 -17.22
C TYR A 149 9.75 -2.19 -16.56
N ALA A 150 10.85 -1.85 -17.21
CA ALA A 150 11.82 -0.86 -16.74
C ALA A 150 11.20 0.51 -16.48
N ARG A 151 10.14 0.87 -17.22
CA ARG A 151 9.48 2.18 -17.14
C ARG A 151 8.35 2.27 -16.12
N ASN A 152 7.68 1.15 -15.84
CA ASN A 152 6.43 1.15 -15.08
C ASN A 152 6.52 0.32 -13.80
N TYR A 153 7.64 -0.36 -13.55
CA TYR A 153 7.76 -1.25 -12.39
C TYR A 153 9.06 -1.05 -11.63
N PHE A 154 9.00 -1.31 -10.33
CA PHE A 154 10.14 -1.43 -9.44
C PHE A 154 10.19 -2.83 -8.84
N THR A 155 11.38 -3.28 -8.46
CA THR A 155 11.57 -4.53 -7.73
C THR A 155 12.15 -4.28 -6.35
N VAL A 156 12.12 -5.29 -5.50
CA VAL A 156 12.45 -5.21 -4.08
C VAL A 156 13.38 -6.34 -3.70
N GLN A 157 14.20 -6.11 -2.69
CA GLN A 157 15.05 -7.11 -2.08
C GLN A 157 14.97 -6.95 -0.57
N GLU A 158 14.73 -8.05 0.14
CA GLU A 158 14.87 -8.10 1.59
C GLU A 158 16.34 -7.96 2.03
N ILE A 159 16.58 -7.16 3.07
CA ILE A 159 17.91 -7.03 3.71
C ILE A 159 17.85 -7.49 5.15
N ARG A 160 16.77 -7.15 5.84
CA ARG A 160 16.50 -7.62 7.20
C ARG A 160 15.01 -7.89 7.31
N ASP A 161 14.70 -9.13 7.63
CA ASP A 161 13.39 -9.63 8.03
C ASP A 161 13.63 -10.69 9.12
N GLU A 162 13.07 -10.48 10.30
CA GLU A 162 13.22 -11.38 11.46
C GLU A 162 12.08 -12.40 11.54
N ASP A 163 10.89 -12.06 11.04
CA ASP A 163 9.67 -12.88 11.19
C ASP A 163 9.24 -13.58 9.91
N GLN A 164 9.99 -13.39 8.81
CA GLN A 164 9.73 -13.97 7.49
C GLN A 164 8.37 -13.53 6.93
N SER A 165 7.95 -12.30 7.20
CA SER A 165 6.72 -11.73 6.64
C SER A 165 6.87 -11.27 5.20
N PHE A 166 8.10 -11.11 4.70
CA PHE A 166 8.38 -10.63 3.36
C PHE A 166 8.57 -11.79 2.36
N TYR A 167 7.69 -11.87 1.35
CA TYR A 167 7.87 -12.76 0.20
C TYR A 167 7.66 -11.98 -1.10
N GLN A 168 8.28 -12.41 -2.20
CA GLN A 168 8.14 -11.71 -3.49
C GLN A 168 6.66 -11.67 -3.96
N ASP A 169 5.87 -12.69 -3.65
CA ASP A 169 4.43 -12.72 -4.00
C ASP A 169 3.54 -11.92 -3.04
N ASN A 170 3.99 -11.77 -1.78
CA ASN A 170 3.26 -11.05 -0.73
C ASN A 170 4.26 -10.21 0.08
N PRO A 171 4.73 -9.07 -0.47
CA PRO A 171 5.81 -8.29 0.12
C PRO A 171 5.27 -7.37 1.22
N VAL A 172 4.90 -7.95 2.35
CA VAL A 172 4.44 -7.21 3.53
C VAL A 172 5.65 -6.86 4.39
N MET A 173 5.75 -5.59 4.80
CA MET A 173 6.76 -5.14 5.76
C MET A 173 6.15 -4.89 7.13
N ASN A 174 6.85 -5.30 8.18
CA ASN A 174 6.53 -5.04 9.58
C ASN A 174 7.49 -3.99 10.22
N THR A 175 7.25 -3.69 11.50
CA THR A 175 8.17 -2.86 12.29
C THR A 175 9.48 -3.61 12.57
N GLY A 176 10.56 -3.18 11.92
CA GLY A 176 11.89 -3.74 12.10
C GLY A 176 12.53 -4.14 10.79
N ASP A 177 11.72 -4.34 9.76
CA ASP A 177 12.19 -4.76 8.45
C ASP A 177 12.94 -3.66 7.71
N LEU A 178 13.82 -4.10 6.81
CA LEU A 178 14.59 -3.25 5.93
C LEU A 178 14.67 -3.90 4.57
N ILE A 179 14.28 -3.15 3.54
CA ILE A 179 14.30 -3.60 2.15
C ILE A 179 15.10 -2.63 1.29
N ASN A 180 15.58 -3.12 0.15
CA ASN A 180 16.09 -2.31 -0.93
C ASN A 180 15.08 -2.32 -2.07
N ILE A 181 14.69 -1.15 -2.54
CA ILE A 181 13.87 -0.95 -3.73
C ILE A 181 14.80 -0.58 -4.89
N TYR A 182 14.61 -1.23 -6.03
CA TYR A 182 15.36 -1.02 -7.25
C TYR A 182 14.48 -0.38 -8.32
N ILE A 183 14.92 0.79 -8.81
CA ILE A 183 14.24 1.56 -9.85
C ILE A 183 15.18 1.72 -11.03
N SER A 184 14.76 1.29 -12.23
CA SER A 184 15.54 1.48 -13.45
C SER A 184 15.50 2.95 -13.87
N THR A 185 16.65 3.50 -14.23
CA THR A 185 16.81 4.84 -14.81
C THR A 185 17.72 4.82 -16.03
N ALA A 186 17.84 3.66 -16.68
CA ALA A 186 18.73 3.47 -17.81
C ALA A 186 18.31 4.33 -19.02
N SER A 187 19.31 4.91 -19.70
CA SER A 187 19.17 5.76 -20.89
C SER A 187 19.45 4.98 -22.18
N ILE A 188 19.03 5.53 -23.32
CA ILE A 188 19.07 4.95 -24.68
C ILE A 188 20.48 4.62 -25.20
N ASP A 189 21.55 5.11 -24.57
CA ASP A 189 22.92 4.97 -25.07
C ASP A 189 23.56 3.60 -24.77
N ASP A 190 22.96 2.77 -23.92
CA ASP A 190 23.48 1.44 -23.51
C ASP A 190 22.90 0.26 -24.33
N ASN A 191 22.33 0.56 -25.49
CA ASN A 191 21.32 -0.29 -26.14
C ASN A 191 21.82 -1.56 -26.84
N GLN A 192 23.00 -2.14 -26.55
CA GLN A 192 23.47 -3.33 -27.31
C GLN A 192 24.49 -4.27 -26.63
N VAL A 193 24.74 -4.27 -25.32
CA VAL A 193 25.60 -5.33 -24.72
C VAL A 193 25.07 -5.76 -23.35
N ASN A 194 25.26 -7.02 -22.96
CA ASN A 194 24.93 -7.48 -21.62
C ASN A 194 25.66 -6.64 -20.58
N HIS A 195 24.90 -6.03 -19.69
CA HIS A 195 25.41 -5.17 -18.64
C HIS A 195 25.26 -5.90 -17.31
N SER A 196 26.33 -5.92 -16.51
CA SER A 196 26.28 -6.49 -15.17
C SER A 196 25.93 -5.39 -14.18
N ILE A 197 24.76 -5.50 -13.56
CA ILE A 197 24.29 -4.57 -12.54
C ILE A 197 23.89 -5.33 -11.30
N THR A 198 24.59 -5.06 -10.19
CA THR A 198 24.37 -5.76 -8.90
C THR A 198 24.46 -7.29 -9.01
N GLY A 199 25.26 -7.81 -9.95
CA GLY A 199 25.43 -9.25 -10.18
C GLY A 199 24.29 -9.90 -10.97
N VAL A 200 23.48 -9.10 -11.67
CA VAL A 200 22.51 -9.53 -12.68
C VAL A 200 23.01 -9.07 -14.04
N ASP A 201 23.12 -10.00 -14.98
CA ASP A 201 23.56 -9.70 -16.35
C ASP A 201 22.33 -9.59 -17.24
N SER A 202 21.95 -8.36 -17.63
CA SER A 202 20.78 -8.13 -18.48
C SER A 202 21.04 -7.04 -19.52
N SER A 203 20.22 -7.01 -20.59
CA SER A 203 20.24 -5.89 -21.52
C SER A 203 19.41 -4.76 -20.93
N LEU A 204 20.04 -3.65 -20.56
CA LEU A 204 19.33 -2.49 -20.03
C LEU A 204 18.42 -1.89 -21.09
N LYS A 205 17.15 -1.68 -20.75
CA LYS A 205 16.18 -1.01 -21.61
C LYS A 205 15.96 0.43 -21.19
N ASN A 206 15.74 1.28 -22.20
CA ASN A 206 15.56 2.70 -22.01
C ASN A 206 14.31 2.99 -21.17
N THR A 207 14.48 3.77 -20.11
CA THR A 207 13.37 4.23 -19.27
C THR A 207 12.85 5.61 -19.69
N GLY A 208 13.58 6.29 -20.59
CA GLY A 208 13.38 7.68 -20.96
C GLY A 208 13.92 8.67 -19.93
N MET A 209 14.37 8.19 -18.77
CA MET A 209 15.03 9.01 -17.76
C MET A 209 16.54 9.02 -17.99
N ILE A 210 17.17 10.17 -17.76
CA ILE A 210 18.62 10.31 -17.93
C ILE A 210 19.17 11.07 -16.72
N LEU A 211 19.87 10.35 -15.84
CA LEU A 211 20.50 10.93 -14.65
C LEU A 211 21.95 11.31 -14.94
N GLU A 212 22.12 12.42 -15.66
CA GLU A 212 23.42 13.07 -15.85
C GLU A 212 23.91 13.71 -14.54
N PRO A 213 25.23 14.00 -14.41
CA PRO A 213 25.75 14.79 -13.30
C PRO A 213 25.01 16.12 -13.14
N ARG A 214 24.69 16.53 -11.91
CA ARG A 214 23.93 17.74 -11.55
C ARG A 214 22.45 17.74 -11.97
N THR A 215 21.85 16.57 -12.14
CA THR A 215 20.40 16.45 -12.32
C THR A 215 19.69 16.45 -10.96
N SER A 216 18.58 17.17 -10.87
CA SER A 216 17.70 17.14 -9.70
C SER A 216 16.69 16.02 -9.88
N VAL A 217 16.60 15.13 -8.92
CA VAL A 217 15.68 13.99 -8.95
C VAL A 217 14.79 14.06 -7.72
N GLU A 218 13.51 13.83 -7.92
CA GLU A 218 12.53 13.69 -6.85
C GLU A 218 11.86 12.32 -6.95
N ILE A 219 11.73 11.66 -5.81
CA ILE A 219 11.09 10.36 -5.64
C ILE A 219 10.01 10.53 -4.58
N VAL A 220 8.79 10.16 -4.94
CA VAL A 220 7.62 10.20 -4.09
C VAL A 220 7.09 8.77 -3.96
N MET A 221 7.05 8.24 -2.74
CA MET A 221 6.47 6.94 -2.45
C MET A 221 5.18 7.11 -1.67
N THR A 222 4.10 6.58 -2.24
CA THR A 222 2.76 6.63 -1.65
C THR A 222 2.33 5.20 -1.29
N PRO A 223 2.22 4.86 0.01
CA PRO A 223 1.63 3.60 0.45
C PRO A 223 0.10 3.60 0.29
N GLU A 224 -0.53 2.43 0.46
CA GLU A 224 -1.99 2.27 0.42
C GLU A 224 -2.71 3.10 1.50
N ALA A 225 -2.15 3.09 2.71
CA ALA A 225 -2.58 3.88 3.85
C ALA A 225 -1.33 4.42 4.53
N GLY A 226 -1.35 5.68 4.95
CA GLY A 226 -0.16 6.32 5.51
C GLY A 226 0.23 7.65 4.89
N ALA A 227 1.29 8.25 5.44
CA ALA A 227 1.87 9.43 4.84
C ALA A 227 2.75 9.08 3.62
N THR A 228 2.61 9.89 2.57
CA THR A 228 3.53 9.88 1.43
C THR A 228 4.93 10.31 1.87
N THR A 229 5.94 9.56 1.44
CA THR A 229 7.35 9.86 1.70
C THR A 229 7.97 10.49 0.47
N ILE A 230 8.69 11.61 0.64
CA ILE A 230 9.34 12.34 -0.45
C ILE A 230 10.84 12.37 -0.18
N ALA A 231 11.64 11.95 -1.16
CA ALA A 231 13.08 12.16 -1.19
C ALA A 231 13.46 12.96 -2.43
N SER A 232 14.19 14.05 -2.25
CA SER A 232 14.79 14.81 -3.33
C SER A 232 16.30 14.88 -3.14
N PHE A 233 17.04 14.74 -4.24
CA PHE A 233 18.49 14.83 -4.24
C PHE A 233 18.98 15.41 -5.57
N VAL A 234 20.22 15.89 -5.56
CA VAL A 234 20.90 16.35 -6.77
C VAL A 234 22.13 15.47 -6.99
N THR A 235 22.26 14.91 -8.18
CA THR A 235 23.40 14.06 -8.51
C THR A 235 24.71 14.88 -8.47
N PRO A 236 25.84 14.29 -8.04
CA PRO A 236 27.12 15.01 -7.93
C PRO A 236 27.63 15.52 -9.28
N SER A 237 28.62 16.43 -9.25
CA SER A 237 29.20 17.02 -10.46
C SER A 237 30.01 16.04 -11.33
N THR A 238 30.37 14.88 -10.78
CA THR A 238 30.99 13.77 -11.51
C THR A 238 30.75 12.48 -10.74
N TYR A 239 30.56 11.38 -11.47
CA TYR A 239 30.43 10.04 -10.88
C TYR A 239 31.78 9.33 -10.68
N GLY A 240 32.87 9.90 -11.21
CA GLY A 240 34.22 9.33 -11.08
C GLY A 240 34.33 7.93 -11.70
N VAL A 241 35.06 7.03 -11.04
CA VAL A 241 35.32 5.64 -11.48
C VAL A 241 34.52 4.59 -10.69
N ASN A 242 33.70 5.01 -9.72
CA ASN A 242 32.97 4.10 -8.85
C ASN A 242 31.68 3.61 -9.51
N THR A 243 31.41 2.31 -9.44
CA THR A 243 30.16 1.70 -9.91
C THR A 243 28.97 2.12 -9.06
N ILE A 244 29.16 2.29 -7.76
CA ILE A 244 28.14 2.72 -6.80
C ILE A 244 28.46 4.14 -6.35
N VAL A 245 27.47 5.03 -6.48
CA VAL A 245 27.53 6.43 -6.09
C VAL A 245 26.47 6.66 -5.03
N LYS A 246 26.85 7.13 -3.85
CA LYS A 246 25.89 7.52 -2.82
C LYS A 246 25.24 8.85 -3.21
N LEU A 247 23.91 8.91 -3.22
CA LEU A 247 23.13 10.09 -3.65
C LEU A 247 22.36 10.74 -2.49
N TYR A 248 21.95 9.95 -1.51
CA TYR A 248 21.22 10.37 -0.31
C TYR A 248 21.46 9.35 0.82
N PRO A 249 21.48 9.73 2.10
CA PRO A 249 21.56 11.10 2.60
C PRO A 249 22.93 11.71 2.32
#